data_AF-A0A960P8P7-F1
#
_entry.id   AF-A0A960P8P7-F1
#
_cell.length_a   1.000
_cell.length_b   1.000
_cell.length_c   1.000
_cell.angle_alpha   90.00
_cell.angle_beta   90.00
_cell.angle_gamma   90.00
#
_symmetry.space_group_name_H-M   'P 1'
#
loop_
_entity.id
_entity.type
_entity.pdbx_description
1 polymer ?
#
loop_
_entity_poly.entity_id
_entity_poly.type
_entity_poly.pdbx_seq_one_letter_code
_entity_poly.pdbx_strand_id
1 'polypeptide(L)'
;MTKPPADPGSFRDPLSRVFVADDAVIRALSGEALADYEAAAAASFFTKAVADGRIVGTERVPDDEVGALVGDEGRWEAALRHDRIPFLSYPYEWPFEMLKDAALLQLELTRQGLDEGVITKDATSYNVQFVGARPTFIDVGSFEKL
;
A
#
# COMPACT_ATOMS: atom_id res chain seq x y z
N MET A 1 20.09 5.67 10.45
CA MET A 1 18.85 5.30 11.15
C MET A 1 18.91 3.82 11.49
N THR A 2 18.39 3.40 12.64
CA THR A 2 18.33 1.98 13.03
C THR A 2 17.15 1.32 12.31
N LYS A 3 17.31 0.07 11.83
CA LYS A 3 16.25 -0.70 11.17
C LYS A 3 14.98 -0.76 12.04
N PRO A 4 13.81 -0.28 11.55
CA PRO A 4 12.54 -0.38 12.29
C PRO A 4 12.15 -1.84 12.55
N PRO A 5 11.37 -2.12 13.62
CA PRO A 5 10.86 -3.46 13.87
C PRO A 5 9.94 -3.92 12.74
N ALA A 6 10.10 -5.19 12.34
CA ALA A 6 9.22 -5.80 11.35
C ALA A 6 7.84 -6.08 11.96
N ASP A 7 6.79 -5.75 11.23
CA ASP A 7 5.43 -6.15 11.59
C ASP A 7 5.33 -7.68 11.54
N PRO A 8 4.86 -8.33 12.61
CA PRO A 8 4.79 -9.78 12.66
C PRO A 8 3.70 -10.35 11.76
N GLY A 9 2.66 -9.61 11.40
CA GLY A 9 1.57 -10.05 10.51
C GLY A 9 1.99 -10.13 9.03
N SER A 10 2.90 -9.26 8.60
CA SER A 10 3.42 -9.22 7.23
C SER A 10 4.28 -10.43 6.83
N PHE A 11 4.59 -11.35 7.74
CA PHE A 11 5.50 -12.48 7.47
C PHE A 11 4.99 -13.49 6.42
N ARG A 12 3.68 -13.53 6.19
CA ARG A 12 3.04 -14.51 5.30
C ARG A 12 3.11 -14.11 3.84
N ASP A 13 3.36 -12.85 3.55
CA ASP A 13 3.52 -12.36 2.19
C ASP A 13 4.93 -12.73 1.69
N PRO A 14 5.07 -13.54 0.63
CA PRO A 14 6.37 -13.84 0.06
C PRO A 14 6.99 -12.65 -0.66
N LEU A 15 6.18 -11.72 -1.17
CA LEU A 15 6.57 -10.62 -2.05
C LEU A 15 6.84 -9.31 -1.30
N SER A 16 6.34 -9.17 -0.07
CA SER A 16 6.54 -7.95 0.70
C SER A 16 6.78 -8.19 2.19
N ARG A 17 7.32 -7.17 2.86
CA ARG A 17 7.44 -7.14 4.31
C ARG A 17 7.22 -5.74 4.84
N VAL A 18 6.46 -5.62 5.91
CA VAL A 18 6.18 -4.32 6.53
C VAL A 18 7.05 -4.13 7.76
N PHE A 19 7.57 -2.91 7.92
CA PHE A 19 8.31 -2.42 9.07
C PHE A 19 7.67 -1.13 9.56
N VAL A 20 7.55 -0.97 10.87
CA VAL A 20 6.84 0.18 11.46
C VAL A 20 7.84 1.05 12.20
N ALA A 21 8.02 2.28 11.72
CA ALA A 21 8.72 3.35 12.43
C ALA A 21 7.71 4.24 13.18
N ASP A 22 8.21 5.17 13.99
CA ASP A 22 7.35 6.09 14.76
C ASP A 22 6.52 7.00 13.83
N ASP A 23 7.13 7.50 12.75
CA ASP A 23 6.56 8.47 11.83
C ASP A 23 6.10 7.87 10.48
N ALA A 24 6.49 6.64 10.18
CA ALA A 24 6.25 6.05 8.86
C ALA A 24 6.03 4.54 8.89
N VAL A 25 5.37 4.03 7.84
CA VAL A 25 5.29 2.60 7.55
C VAL A 25 6.17 2.31 6.34
N ILE A 26 7.11 1.40 6.48
CA ILE A 26 8.00 0.98 5.40
C ILE A 26 7.55 -0.38 4.88
N ARG A 27 7.37 -0.50 3.56
CA ARG A 27 7.09 -1.77 2.89
C ARG A 27 8.25 -2.15 2.00
N ALA A 28 8.97 -3.21 2.37
CA ALA A 28 9.94 -3.85 1.49
C ALA A 28 9.24 -4.64 0.39
N LEU A 29 9.83 -4.63 -0.80
CA LEU A 29 9.32 -5.33 -1.99
C LEU A 29 10.39 -6.28 -2.54
N SER A 30 9.97 -7.46 -3.00
CA SER A 30 10.75 -8.26 -3.94
C SER A 30 10.80 -7.58 -5.32
N GLY A 31 11.66 -8.04 -6.24
CA GLY A 31 11.68 -7.51 -7.61
C GLY A 31 10.36 -7.69 -8.37
N GLU A 32 9.62 -8.78 -8.09
CA GLU A 32 8.30 -8.99 -8.67
C GLU A 32 7.29 -7.94 -8.20
N ALA A 33 7.18 -7.71 -6.88
CA ALA A 33 6.30 -6.68 -6.34
C ALA A 33 6.76 -5.26 -6.71
N LEU A 34 8.06 -5.04 -6.89
CA LEU A 34 8.58 -3.78 -7.40
C LEU A 34 8.09 -3.52 -8.82
N ALA A 35 8.17 -4.51 -9.72
CA ALA A 35 7.70 -4.37 -11.09
C ALA A 35 6.19 -4.08 -11.16
N ASP A 36 5.39 -4.70 -10.28
CA ASP A 36 3.96 -4.41 -10.16
C ASP A 36 3.69 -2.99 -9.65
N TYR A 37 4.41 -2.57 -8.60
CA TYR A 37 4.32 -1.22 -8.08
C TYR A 37 4.72 -0.16 -9.14
N GLU A 38 5.80 -0.38 -9.88
CA GLU A 38 6.26 0.55 -10.91
C GLU A 38 5.23 0.72 -12.03
N ALA A 39 4.57 -0.38 -12.45
CA ALA A 39 3.48 -0.31 -13.41
C ALA A 39 2.30 0.51 -12.87
N ALA A 40 1.90 0.27 -11.61
CA ALA A 40 0.84 1.04 -10.96
C ALA A 40 1.22 2.52 -10.82
N ALA A 41 2.42 2.82 -10.33
CA ALA A 41 2.90 4.19 -10.09
C ALA A 41 3.07 4.99 -11.39
N ALA A 42 3.36 4.34 -12.51
CA ALA A 42 3.40 4.97 -13.84
C ALA A 42 2.00 5.33 -14.38
N ALA A 43 0.94 4.71 -13.85
CA ALA A 43 -0.42 4.94 -14.30
C ALA A 43 -1.00 6.26 -13.76
N SER A 44 -1.77 6.95 -14.61
CA SER A 44 -2.35 8.26 -14.30
C SER A 44 -3.38 8.18 -13.18
N PHE A 45 -4.16 7.10 -13.13
CA PHE A 45 -5.16 6.89 -12.07
C PHE A 45 -4.49 6.81 -10.69
N PHE A 46 -3.37 6.09 -10.58
CA PHE A 46 -2.69 5.86 -9.32
C PHE A 46 -2.14 7.18 -8.78
N THR A 47 -1.42 7.93 -9.63
CA THR A 47 -0.86 9.23 -9.26
C THR A 47 -1.96 10.20 -8.78
N LYS A 48 -3.10 10.25 -9.48
CA LYS A 48 -4.25 11.08 -9.07
C LYS A 48 -4.86 10.61 -7.76
N ALA A 49 -5.04 9.30 -7.59
CA ALA A 49 -5.65 8.71 -6.40
C ALA A 49 -4.76 8.86 -5.15
N VAL A 50 -3.44 8.85 -5.30
CA VAL A 50 -2.51 9.22 -4.22
C VAL A 50 -2.65 10.70 -3.88
N ALA A 51 -2.64 11.58 -4.89
CA ALA A 51 -2.70 13.03 -4.70
C ALA A 51 -4.01 13.51 -4.03
N ASP A 52 -5.15 12.84 -4.29
CA ASP A 52 -6.44 13.18 -3.68
C ASP A 52 -6.77 12.38 -2.40
N GLY A 53 -5.86 11.47 -1.99
CA GLY A 53 -5.96 10.70 -0.76
C GLY A 53 -6.90 9.49 -0.82
N ARG A 54 -7.33 9.06 -2.02
CA ARG A 54 -8.02 7.78 -2.24
C ARG A 54 -7.07 6.58 -2.09
N ILE A 55 -5.80 6.73 -2.43
CA ILE A 55 -4.71 5.81 -2.05
C ILE A 55 -3.84 6.52 -1.01
N VAL A 56 -3.34 5.76 -0.04
CA VAL A 56 -2.42 6.29 0.99
C VAL A 56 -1.20 6.95 0.33
N GLY A 57 -0.77 8.09 0.88
CA GLY A 57 0.48 8.74 0.46
C GLY A 57 1.60 7.72 0.45
N THR A 58 2.27 7.59 -0.69
CA THR A 58 3.26 6.54 -0.93
C THR A 58 4.39 7.10 -1.76
N GLU A 59 5.61 6.92 -1.27
CA GLU A 59 6.83 7.36 -1.94
C GLU A 59 7.83 6.21 -2.02
N ARG A 60 8.61 6.18 -3.10
CA ARG A 60 9.71 5.22 -3.22
C ARG A 60 10.89 5.69 -2.37
N VAL A 61 11.41 4.79 -1.55
CA VAL A 61 12.63 5.03 -0.79
C VAL A 61 13.82 5.04 -1.77
N PRO A 62 14.76 5.99 -1.67
CA PRO A 62 16.00 5.96 -2.44
C PRO A 62 16.77 4.64 -2.25
N ASP A 63 17.31 4.08 -3.33
CA ASP A 63 17.93 2.75 -3.32
C ASP A 63 19.09 2.63 -2.31
N ASP A 64 19.83 3.73 -2.07
CA ASP A 64 20.92 3.80 -1.11
C ASP A 64 20.47 3.82 0.37
N GLU A 65 19.18 4.09 0.63
CA GLU A 65 18.58 4.06 1.97
C GLU A 65 17.90 2.72 2.31
N VAL A 66 17.57 1.89 1.30
CA VAL A 66 16.81 0.65 1.47
C VAL A 66 17.48 -0.30 2.47
N GLY A 67 18.77 -0.57 2.30
CA GLY A 67 19.52 -1.50 3.16
C GLY A 67 19.49 -1.12 4.65
N ALA A 68 19.47 0.18 4.96
CA ALA A 68 19.39 0.68 6.33
C ALA A 68 18.00 0.48 6.96
N LEU A 69 16.93 0.48 6.14
CA LEU A 69 15.55 0.39 6.60
C LEU A 69 15.00 -1.04 6.65
N VAL A 70 15.38 -1.91 5.71
CA VAL A 70 14.79 -3.26 5.61
C VAL A 70 15.81 -4.37 5.89
N GLY A 71 17.10 -4.02 5.99
CA GLY A 71 18.22 -4.93 6.17
C GLY A 71 18.72 -5.52 4.85
N ASP A 72 19.99 -5.91 4.85
CA ASP A 72 20.74 -6.32 3.65
C ASP A 72 20.81 -7.85 3.48
N GLU A 73 19.71 -8.55 3.79
CA GLU A 73 19.64 -10.01 3.65
C GLU A 73 19.48 -10.46 2.18
N GLY A 74 19.60 -9.53 1.22
CA GLY A 74 19.48 -9.78 -0.23
C GLY A 74 18.07 -10.19 -0.70
N ARG A 75 17.07 -10.17 0.19
CA ARG A 75 15.69 -10.59 -0.10
C ARG A 75 14.82 -9.48 -0.71
N TRP A 76 15.15 -8.23 -0.43
CA TRP A 76 14.31 -7.07 -0.76
C TRP A 76 15.07 -6.16 -1.72
N GLU A 77 14.44 -5.83 -2.86
CA GLU A 77 15.06 -5.04 -3.93
C GLU A 77 14.70 -3.56 -3.85
N ALA A 78 13.58 -3.22 -3.19
CA ALA A 78 13.15 -1.85 -2.98
C ALA A 78 12.34 -1.70 -1.69
N ALA A 79 12.08 -0.46 -1.31
CA ALA A 79 11.16 -0.13 -0.24
C ALA A 79 10.26 1.06 -0.62
N LEU A 80 9.05 1.04 -0.08
CA LEU A 80 8.09 2.14 -0.12
C LEU A 80 7.93 2.73 1.28
N ARG A 81 7.77 4.04 1.35
CA ARG A 81 7.35 4.77 2.56
C ARG A 81 5.91 5.17 2.39
N HIS A 82 5.05 4.74 3.31
CA HIS A 82 3.65 5.15 3.36
C HIS A 82 3.41 6.16 4.47
N ASP A 83 2.51 7.10 4.22
CA ASP A 83 1.95 7.98 5.23
C ASP A 83 1.27 7.16 6.33
N ARG A 84 1.44 7.60 7.58
CA ARG A 84 0.82 6.95 8.72
C ARG A 84 -0.65 7.33 8.83
N ILE A 85 -1.54 6.33 8.84
CA ILE A 85 -2.95 6.55 9.14
C ILE A 85 -3.09 6.94 10.63
N PRO A 86 -3.67 8.12 10.96
CA PRO A 86 -3.71 8.60 12.35
C PRO A 86 -4.56 7.74 13.29
N PHE A 87 -5.60 7.11 12.76
CA PHE A 87 -6.53 6.27 13.51
C PHE A 87 -6.86 5.02 12.71
N LEU A 88 -6.56 3.86 13.27
CA LEU A 88 -6.91 2.57 12.70
C LEU A 88 -8.28 2.16 13.22
N SER A 89 -9.16 1.77 12.30
CA SER A 89 -10.44 1.14 12.61
C SER A 89 -10.58 -0.13 11.78
N TYR A 90 -11.40 -1.05 12.26
CA TYR A 90 -11.53 -2.37 11.68
C TYR A 90 -12.91 -2.55 11.03
N PRO A 91 -13.03 -3.39 9.98
CA PRO A 91 -14.28 -3.56 9.26
C PRO A 91 -15.49 -3.96 10.11
N TYR A 92 -15.27 -4.67 11.23
CA TYR A 92 -16.35 -5.05 12.15
C TYR A 92 -16.85 -3.89 13.03
N GLU A 93 -16.15 -2.76 13.04
CA GLU A 93 -16.54 -1.53 13.73
C GLU A 93 -17.30 -0.57 12.80
N TRP A 94 -17.33 -0.86 11.50
CA TRP A 94 -17.89 0.04 10.50
C TRP A 94 -19.40 -0.18 10.31
N PRO A 95 -20.21 0.91 10.28
CA PRO A 95 -21.58 0.81 9.81
C PRO A 95 -21.61 0.40 8.33
N PHE A 96 -22.78 -0.05 7.88
CA PHE A 96 -22.99 -0.49 6.49
C PHE A 96 -22.53 0.53 5.45
N GLU A 97 -22.81 1.83 5.64
CA GLU A 97 -22.42 2.86 4.66
C GLU A 97 -20.89 2.98 4.52
N MET A 98 -20.12 2.83 5.60
CA MET A 98 -18.65 2.82 5.50
C MET A 98 -18.13 1.58 4.76
N LEU A 99 -18.73 0.41 4.97
CA LEU A 99 -18.40 -0.79 4.21
C LEU A 99 -18.70 -0.62 2.71
N LYS A 100 -19.82 0.02 2.39
CA LYS A 100 -20.20 0.36 1.02
C LYS A 100 -19.24 1.36 0.40
N ASP A 101 -18.85 2.41 1.11
CA ASP A 101 -17.89 3.41 0.62
C ASP A 101 -16.51 2.77 0.34
N ALA A 102 -16.05 1.87 1.22
CA ALA A 102 -14.83 1.09 1.00
C ALA A 102 -14.92 0.20 -0.25
N ALA A 103 -16.06 -0.48 -0.46
CA ALA A 103 -16.28 -1.30 -1.64
C ALA A 103 -16.37 -0.47 -2.93
N LEU A 104 -16.99 0.71 -2.89
CA LEU A 104 -17.04 1.62 -4.03
C LEU A 104 -15.66 2.14 -4.40
N LEU A 105 -14.84 2.50 -3.41
CA LEU A 105 -13.45 2.89 -3.63
C LEU A 105 -12.65 1.75 -4.30
N GLN A 106 -12.76 0.53 -3.79
CA GLN A 106 -12.12 -0.65 -4.39
C GLN A 106 -12.50 -0.78 -5.87
N LEU A 107 -13.81 -0.83 -6.17
CA LEU A 107 -14.31 -1.01 -7.54
C LEU A 107 -13.89 0.14 -8.47
N GLU A 108 -13.87 1.36 -7.96
CA GLU A 108 -13.41 2.53 -8.71
C GLU A 108 -11.93 2.40 -9.09
N LEU A 109 -11.06 2.06 -8.12
CA LEU A 109 -9.62 1.89 -8.35
C LEU A 109 -9.35 0.72 -9.29
N THR A 110 -10.02 -0.42 -9.11
CA THR A 110 -9.89 -1.57 -10.03
C THR A 110 -10.29 -1.20 -11.44
N ARG A 111 -11.42 -0.49 -11.63
CA ARG A 111 -11.89 -0.07 -12.95
C ARG A 111 -10.92 0.89 -13.63
N GLN A 112 -10.43 1.89 -12.90
CA GLN A 112 -9.46 2.86 -13.43
C GLN A 112 -8.11 2.20 -13.74
N GLY A 113 -7.67 1.24 -12.91
CA GLY A 113 -6.47 0.46 -13.18
C GLY A 113 -6.60 -0.36 -14.46
N LEU A 114 -7.74 -1.03 -14.67
CA LEU A 114 -7.97 -1.87 -15.84
C LEU A 114 -7.82 -1.09 -17.16
N ASP A 115 -8.26 0.17 -17.17
CA ASP A 115 -8.14 1.07 -18.31
C ASP A 115 -6.65 1.41 -18.63
N GLU A 116 -5.74 1.22 -17.68
CA GLU A 116 -4.30 1.51 -17.78
C GLU A 116 -3.41 0.26 -17.62
N GLY A 117 -3.96 -0.96 -17.75
CA GLY A 117 -3.20 -2.21 -17.73
C GLY A 117 -2.77 -2.69 -16.33
N VAL A 118 -3.48 -2.26 -15.29
CA VAL A 118 -3.23 -2.63 -13.89
C VAL A 118 -4.51 -3.22 -13.27
N ILE A 119 -4.41 -4.18 -12.37
CA ILE A 119 -5.56 -4.71 -11.63
C ILE A 119 -5.24 -4.77 -10.14
N THR A 120 -6.27 -4.74 -9.29
CA THR A 120 -6.14 -4.99 -7.86
C THR A 120 -6.43 -6.46 -7.54
N LYS A 121 -5.62 -7.11 -6.72
CA LYS A 121 -5.92 -8.41 -6.09
C LYS A 121 -6.58 -8.23 -4.72
N ASP A 122 -7.14 -9.33 -4.21
CA ASP A 122 -7.67 -9.47 -2.84
C ASP A 122 -8.51 -8.27 -2.35
N ALA A 123 -9.76 -8.18 -2.82
CA ALA A 123 -10.72 -7.12 -2.48
C ALA A 123 -11.30 -7.22 -1.05
N THR A 124 -10.42 -7.31 -0.04
CA THR A 124 -10.79 -7.35 1.38
C THR A 124 -11.00 -5.94 1.94
N SER A 125 -11.99 -5.76 2.81
CA SER A 125 -12.26 -4.49 3.48
C SER A 125 -11.10 -4.02 4.39
N TYR A 126 -10.21 -4.93 4.79
CA TYR A 126 -9.01 -4.60 5.55
C TYR A 126 -7.97 -3.78 4.75
N ASN A 127 -8.09 -3.73 3.43
CA ASN A 127 -7.23 -2.92 2.56
C ASN A 127 -7.63 -1.44 2.53
N VAL A 128 -8.72 -1.08 3.23
CA VAL A 128 -9.20 0.29 3.35
C VAL A 128 -9.08 0.75 4.80
N GLN A 129 -8.78 2.03 4.99
CA GLN A 129 -8.89 2.75 6.25
C GLN A 129 -9.64 4.07 6.01
N PHE A 130 -10.00 4.76 7.08
CA PHE A 130 -10.67 6.05 6.98
C PHE A 130 -9.79 7.17 7.53
N VAL A 131 -9.47 8.15 6.68
CA VAL A 131 -8.81 9.39 7.10
C VAL A 131 -9.90 10.45 7.27
N GLY A 132 -10.35 10.64 8.51
CA GLY A 132 -11.60 11.35 8.76
C GLY A 132 -12.78 10.53 8.23
N ALA A 133 -13.59 11.13 7.35
CA ALA A 133 -14.71 10.44 6.69
C ALA A 133 -14.35 9.86 5.31
N ARG A 134 -13.13 10.06 4.83
CA ARG A 134 -12.72 9.61 3.49
C ARG A 134 -12.18 8.17 3.55
N PRO A 135 -12.71 7.23 2.74
CA PRO A 135 -12.08 5.93 2.57
C PRO A 135 -10.76 6.11 1.82
N THR A 136 -9.71 5.45 2.30
CA THR A 136 -8.36 5.49 1.77
C THR A 136 -7.85 4.06 1.65
N PHE A 137 -7.46 3.67 0.45
CA PHE A 137 -6.86 2.38 0.15
C PHE A 137 -5.39 2.36 0.61
N ILE A 138 -5.05 1.44 1.50
CA ILE A 138 -3.74 1.40 2.16
C ILE A 138 -2.83 0.28 1.64
N ASP A 139 -3.38 -0.72 0.96
CA ASP A 139 -2.61 -1.88 0.53
C ASP A 139 -2.08 -1.74 -0.91
N VAL A 140 -1.14 -0.83 -1.11
CA VAL A 140 -0.53 -0.57 -2.43
C VAL A 140 0.10 -1.84 -3.06
N GLY A 141 0.54 -2.81 -2.25
CA GLY A 141 1.06 -4.10 -2.76
C GLY A 141 0.00 -5.00 -3.42
N SER A 142 -1.28 -4.62 -3.36
CA SER A 142 -2.38 -5.30 -4.05
C SER A 142 -2.58 -4.87 -5.50
N PHE A 143 -1.84 -3.88 -6.03
CA PHE A 143 -1.86 -3.60 -7.47
C PHE A 143 -0.88 -4.50 -8.21
N GLU A 144 -1.29 -5.06 -9.35
CA GLU A 144 -0.47 -5.89 -10.23
C GLU A 144 -0.66 -5.49 -11.69
N LYS A 145 0.40 -5.64 -12.50
CA LYS A 145 0.32 -5.41 -13.95
C LYS A 145 -0.42 -6.56 -14.64
N LEU A 146 -1.18 -6.26 -15.68
CA LEU A 146 -1.85 -7.25 -16.55
C LEU A 146 -0.92 -7.83 -17.64
#